data_AF-A0A357KTY1-F1
#
_entry.id   AF-A0A357KTY1-F1
#
_cell.length_a   1.000
_cell.length_b   1.000
_cell.length_c   1.000
_cell.angle_alpha   90.00
_cell.angle_beta   90.00
_cell.angle_gamma   90.00
#
_symmetry.space_group_name_H-M   'P 1'
#
loop_
_entity.id
_entity.type
_entity.pdbx_description
1 polymer ?
#
loop_
_entity_poly.entity_id
_entity_poly.type
_entity_poly.pdbx_seq_one_letter_code
_entity_poly.pdbx_strand_id
1 'polypeptide(L)'
;MDLVLSPYEVSARSLAAMTAPVLAWPSGSVLVLRPQPPPPAPSSQGREGVLRRADSRAARFIDSWRWTTALWREGVFESRTPRADPMAAVRGRAGALSDDPALSLLRPFIRGEVFDDPEALFDALLLDLERGGASPGIMLAVVGAMECIGAALGRPLVRTAPSAAGARAGSPRGSGRQGSQGGQGGQGGQGG
;
A
#
# COMPACT_ATOMS: atom_id res chain seq x y z
N MET A 1 18.16 10.84 -9.05
CA MET A 1 16.78 11.34 -9.26
C MET A 1 16.01 11.15 -7.96
N ASP A 2 15.13 12.07 -7.60
CA ASP A 2 14.33 11.92 -6.38
C ASP A 2 12.99 11.24 -6.66
N LEU A 3 12.65 10.25 -5.85
CA LEU A 3 11.50 9.39 -6.02
C LEU A 3 10.68 9.32 -4.74
N VAL A 4 9.41 8.94 -4.88
CA VAL A 4 8.57 8.49 -3.77
C VAL A 4 8.24 7.03 -3.99
N LEU A 5 8.27 6.23 -2.92
CA LEU A 5 7.92 4.83 -2.97
C LEU A 5 6.93 4.51 -1.86
N SER A 6 5.85 3.80 -2.23
CA SER A 6 4.87 3.33 -1.26
C SER A 6 5.50 2.33 -0.29
N PRO A 7 5.26 2.41 1.02
CA PRO A 7 5.82 1.46 1.98
C PRO A 7 5.31 0.02 1.74
N TYR A 8 4.14 -0.14 1.10
CA TYR A 8 3.63 -1.45 0.71
C TYR A 8 4.50 -2.15 -0.34
N GLU A 9 5.15 -1.40 -1.23
CA GLU A 9 6.09 -1.96 -2.21
C GLU A 9 7.34 -2.53 -1.50
N VAL A 10 7.78 -1.84 -0.43
CA VAL A 10 8.90 -2.28 0.40
C VAL A 10 8.53 -3.54 1.19
N SER A 11 7.36 -3.55 1.83
CA SER A 11 6.84 -4.75 2.52
C SER A 11 6.70 -5.94 1.57
N ALA A 12 6.20 -5.71 0.34
CA ALA A 12 6.04 -6.75 -0.67
C ALA A 12 7.35 -7.17 -1.35
N ARG A 13 8.47 -6.47 -1.07
CA ARG A 13 9.77 -6.66 -1.75
C ARG A 13 9.62 -6.62 -3.27
N SER A 14 8.79 -5.70 -3.75
CA SER A 14 8.39 -5.65 -5.14
C SER A 14 9.53 -5.20 -6.07
N LEU A 15 9.33 -5.37 -7.38
CA LEU A 15 10.24 -4.85 -8.40
C LEU A 15 10.40 -3.32 -8.28
N ALA A 16 9.34 -2.59 -7.94
CA ALA A 16 9.43 -1.15 -7.68
C ALA A 16 10.38 -0.84 -6.52
N ALA A 17 10.28 -1.58 -5.41
CA ALA A 17 11.15 -1.38 -4.25
C ALA A 17 12.62 -1.73 -4.51
N MET A 18 12.89 -2.68 -5.42
CA MET A 18 14.25 -3.06 -5.81
C MET A 18 14.87 -2.10 -6.84
N THR A 19 14.07 -1.56 -7.75
CA THR A 19 14.56 -0.72 -8.86
C THR A 19 14.61 0.76 -8.52
N ALA A 20 13.70 1.28 -7.68
CA ALA A 20 13.72 2.69 -7.27
C ALA A 20 15.07 3.14 -6.67
N PRO A 21 15.73 2.38 -5.77
CA PRO A 21 17.06 2.73 -5.28
C PRO A 21 18.11 2.87 -6.39
N VAL A 22 18.09 1.96 -7.37
CA VAL A 22 19.04 1.94 -8.49
C VAL A 22 18.86 3.17 -9.38
N LEU A 23 17.61 3.57 -9.62
CA LEU A 23 17.27 4.77 -10.40
C LEU A 23 17.58 6.07 -9.66
N ALA A 24 17.47 6.06 -8.32
CA ALA A 24 17.79 7.22 -7.51
C ALA A 24 19.31 7.45 -7.39
N TRP A 25 20.08 6.36 -7.28
CA TRP A 25 21.54 6.37 -7.13
C TRP A 25 22.28 6.98 -8.33
N PRO A 26 23.39 7.71 -8.14
CA PRO A 26 24.04 8.07 -6.86
C PRO A 26 23.57 9.40 -6.25
N SER A 27 22.78 10.20 -6.99
CA SER A 27 22.59 11.62 -6.67
C SER A 27 21.19 11.99 -6.17
N GLY A 28 20.30 11.02 -5.97
CA GLY A 28 18.96 11.29 -5.44
C GLY A 28 18.55 10.32 -4.35
N SER A 29 17.35 10.53 -3.82
CA SER A 29 16.79 9.73 -2.73
C SER A 29 15.42 9.17 -3.06
N VAL A 30 15.02 8.14 -2.32
CA VAL A 30 13.69 7.55 -2.35
C VAL A 30 13.01 7.84 -1.01
N LEU A 31 11.97 8.65 -1.03
CA LEU A 31 11.16 8.92 0.14
C LEU A 31 10.19 7.76 0.37
N VAL A 32 10.31 7.12 1.53
CA VAL A 32 9.48 5.99 1.97
C VAL A 32 8.91 6.30 3.34
N LEU A 33 7.60 6.10 3.54
CA LEU A 33 7.02 6.17 4.87
C LEU A 33 7.62 5.05 5.74
N ARG A 34 8.30 5.43 6.81
CA ARG A 34 8.77 4.52 7.85
C ARG A 34 7.98 4.78 9.12
N PRO A 35 7.18 3.83 9.61
CA PRO A 35 6.52 3.98 10.90
C PRO A 35 7.57 4.23 11.98
N GLN A 36 7.37 5.27 12.78
CA GLN A 36 8.21 5.57 13.93
C GLN A 36 7.33 5.55 15.18
N PRO A 37 7.81 4.95 16.30
CA PRO A 37 7.08 5.04 17.54
C PRO A 37 6.91 6.51 17.93
N PRO A 38 5.78 6.90 18.53
CA PRO A 38 5.61 8.25 19.02
C PRO A 38 6.70 8.57 20.05
N PRO A 39 7.12 9.85 20.16
CA PRO A 39 8.07 10.24 21.19
C PRO A 39 7.50 9.91 22.58
N PRO A 40 8.35 9.49 23.54
CA PRO A 40 7.88 9.17 24.88
C PRO A 40 7.20 10.40 25.49
N ALA A 41 6.06 10.18 26.15
CA ALA A 41 5.42 11.22 26.94
C ALA A 41 6.40 11.73 28.02
N PRO A 42 6.35 13.03 28.40
CA PRO A 42 7.30 13.63 29.33
C PRO A 42 7.21 13.13 30.78
N SER A 43 6.40 12.11 31.09
CA SER A 43 6.30 11.54 32.43
C SER A 43 7.33 10.41 32.66
N SER A 44 7.89 10.38 33.87
CA SER A 44 9.00 9.51 34.31
C SER A 44 8.68 8.00 34.30
N GLN A 45 7.43 7.59 34.07
CA GLN A 45 7.05 6.18 33.84
C GLN A 45 7.20 5.74 32.36
N GLY A 46 7.48 6.65 31.44
CA GLY A 46 7.50 6.39 30.00
C GLY A 46 8.71 5.59 29.49
N ARG A 47 9.85 5.64 30.17
CA ARG A 47 11.10 5.03 29.66
C ARG A 47 11.09 3.50 29.73
N GLU A 48 10.48 2.94 30.77
CA GLU A 48 10.37 1.50 30.99
C GLU A 48 9.20 0.90 30.20
N GLY A 49 8.10 1.65 30.05
CA GLY A 49 6.96 1.28 29.20
C GLY A 49 7.26 1.27 27.71
N VAL A 50 8.17 2.13 27.21
CA VAL A 50 8.62 2.16 25.81
C VAL A 50 9.62 1.03 25.50
N LEU A 51 10.49 0.66 26.46
CA LEU A 51 11.40 -0.49 26.31
C LEU A 51 10.65 -1.83 26.41
N ARG A 52 9.58 -1.91 27.21
CA ARG A 52 8.74 -3.11 27.34
C ARG A 52 7.70 -3.25 26.21
N ARG A 53 7.31 -2.12 25.59
CA ARG A 53 6.52 -2.03 24.34
C ARG A 53 7.39 -1.97 23.07
N ALA A 54 8.66 -2.38 23.14
CA ALA A 54 9.32 -2.99 21.99
C ALA A 54 8.59 -4.30 21.68
N ASP A 55 7.37 -4.11 21.17
CA ASP A 55 6.34 -5.10 21.02
C ASP A 55 6.82 -6.14 20.02
N SER A 56 6.39 -7.39 20.18
CA SER A 56 6.71 -8.46 19.23
C SER A 56 6.44 -8.02 17.77
N ARG A 57 5.46 -7.13 17.56
CA ARG A 57 5.12 -6.52 16.27
C ARG A 57 6.18 -5.55 15.74
N ALA A 58 6.67 -4.61 16.55
CA ALA A 58 7.71 -3.68 16.09
C ALA A 58 8.99 -4.43 15.71
N ALA A 59 9.36 -5.45 16.50
CA ALA A 59 10.50 -6.32 16.19
C ALA A 59 10.30 -7.11 14.88
N ARG A 60 9.13 -7.74 14.68
CA ARG A 60 8.80 -8.45 13.44
C ARG A 60 8.78 -7.53 12.22
N PHE A 61 8.23 -6.33 12.36
CA PHE A 61 8.23 -5.33 11.29
C PHE A 61 9.67 -4.94 10.92
N ILE A 62 10.51 -4.60 11.91
CA ILE A 62 11.94 -4.28 11.67
C ILE A 62 12.63 -5.44 10.97
N ASP A 63 12.39 -6.69 11.39
CA ASP A 63 12.98 -7.87 10.77
C ASP A 63 12.51 -8.05 9.32
N SER A 64 11.22 -7.85 9.05
CA SER A 64 10.65 -7.96 7.69
C SER A 64 11.30 -6.99 6.70
N TRP A 65 11.68 -5.80 7.19
CA TRP A 65 12.33 -4.72 6.44
C TRP A 65 13.85 -4.71 6.57
N ARG A 66 14.46 -5.69 7.25
CA ARG A 66 15.91 -5.73 7.49
C ARG A 66 16.74 -5.67 6.22
N TRP A 67 16.20 -6.16 5.09
CA TRP A 67 16.85 -6.08 3.78
C TRP A 67 17.09 -4.64 3.28
N THR A 68 16.34 -3.66 3.79
CA THR A 68 16.49 -2.24 3.43
C THR A 68 17.55 -1.50 4.25
N THR A 69 18.14 -2.13 5.27
CA THR A 69 19.04 -1.47 6.24
C THR A 69 20.18 -0.71 5.58
N ALA A 70 20.81 -1.31 4.57
CA ALA A 70 21.89 -0.65 3.84
C ALA A 70 21.39 0.62 3.10
N LEU A 71 20.21 0.58 2.48
CA LEU A 71 19.64 1.72 1.75
C LEU A 71 19.37 2.92 2.67
N TRP A 72 18.92 2.67 3.90
CA TRP A 72 18.76 3.71 4.92
C TRP A 72 20.10 4.29 5.37
N ARG A 73 21.10 3.43 5.59
CA ARG A 73 22.42 3.85 6.07
C ARG A 73 23.17 4.68 5.04
N GLU A 74 23.08 4.32 3.77
CA GLU A 74 23.71 5.04 2.67
C GLU A 74 22.89 6.27 2.21
N GLY A 75 21.77 6.59 2.88
CA GLY A 75 20.95 7.76 2.56
C GLY A 75 20.11 7.64 1.27
N VAL A 76 20.08 6.46 0.64
CA VAL A 76 19.24 6.22 -0.54
C VAL A 76 17.76 6.22 -0.17
N PHE A 77 17.43 5.63 0.98
CA PHE A 77 16.10 5.72 1.56
C PHE A 77 16.04 6.85 2.60
N GLU A 78 15.02 7.69 2.48
CA GLU A 78 14.72 8.77 3.41
C GLU A 78 13.31 8.61 3.95
N SER A 79 13.11 8.94 5.23
CA SER A 79 11.80 8.78 5.90
C SER A 79 11.04 10.09 6.03
N ARG A 80 11.74 11.21 5.83
CA ARG A 80 11.22 12.57 5.90
C ARG A 80 12.13 13.50 5.11
N THR A 81 11.58 14.62 4.68
CA THR A 81 12.34 15.73 4.09
C THR A 81 12.00 17.02 4.85
N PRO A 82 12.78 18.10 4.72
CA PRO A 82 12.43 19.40 5.32
C PRO A 82 11.06 19.95 4.86
N ARG A 83 10.56 19.47 3.72
CA ARG A 83 9.30 19.90 3.10
C ARG A 83 8.14 18.93 3.31
N ALA A 84 8.39 17.73 3.80
CA ALA A 84 7.36 16.70 3.91
C ALA A 84 7.63 15.72 5.05
N ASP A 85 6.59 15.53 5.88
CA ASP A 85 6.49 14.46 6.88
C ASP A 85 5.40 13.47 6.43
N PRO A 86 5.77 12.27 5.96
CA PRO A 86 4.82 11.23 5.59
C PRO A 86 3.81 10.88 6.68
N MET A 87 4.20 10.83 7.95
CA MET A 87 3.28 10.47 9.03
C MET A 87 2.24 11.56 9.30
N ALA A 88 2.63 12.84 9.19
CA ALA A 88 1.68 13.94 9.24
C ALA A 88 0.74 13.94 8.03
N ALA A 89 1.27 13.66 6.84
CA ALA A 89 0.47 13.58 5.62
C ALA A 89 -0.56 12.44 5.66
N VAL A 90 -0.22 11.28 6.24
CA VAL A 90 -1.18 10.18 6.44
C VAL A 90 -2.35 10.60 7.31
N ARG A 91 -2.09 11.25 8.45
CA ARG A 91 -3.16 11.76 9.33
C ARG A 91 -4.03 12.80 8.63
N GLY A 92 -3.39 13.76 7.95
CA GLY A 92 -4.10 14.76 7.16
C GLY A 92 -4.95 14.15 6.04
N ARG A 93 -4.44 13.09 5.39
CA ARG A 93 -5.19 12.39 4.34
C ARG A 93 -6.37 11.61 4.90
N ALA A 94 -6.21 10.95 6.04
CA ALA A 94 -7.31 10.26 6.71
C ALA A 94 -8.46 11.22 7.07
N GLY A 95 -8.15 12.41 7.61
CA GLY A 95 -9.15 13.46 7.83
C GLY A 95 -9.87 13.87 6.55
N ALA A 96 -9.12 14.15 5.49
CA ALA A 96 -9.70 14.51 4.20
C ALA A 96 -10.60 13.40 3.61
N LEU A 97 -10.21 12.12 3.75
CA LEU A 97 -11.02 10.98 3.30
C LEU A 97 -12.33 10.85 4.09
N SER A 98 -12.31 11.14 5.40
CA SER A 98 -13.50 11.15 6.24
C SER A 98 -14.46 12.28 5.87
N ASP A 99 -13.92 13.46 5.60
CA ASP A 99 -14.72 14.68 5.42
C ASP A 99 -15.29 14.82 4.00
N ASP A 100 -14.62 14.28 2.98
CA ASP A 100 -15.03 14.41 1.57
C ASP A 100 -16.40 13.72 1.30
N PRO A 101 -17.45 14.48 0.92
CA PRO A 101 -18.76 13.91 0.60
C PRO A 101 -18.72 12.90 -0.56
N ALA A 102 -17.83 13.10 -1.54
CA ALA A 102 -17.67 12.21 -2.68
C ALA A 102 -17.09 10.84 -2.27
N LEU A 103 -16.42 10.77 -1.12
CA LEU A 103 -15.82 9.57 -0.56
C LEU A 103 -16.63 9.01 0.62
N SER A 104 -17.87 9.43 0.79
CA SER A 104 -18.75 9.00 1.88
C SER A 104 -18.88 7.47 2.02
N LEU A 105 -18.82 6.72 0.92
CA LEU A 105 -18.84 5.26 0.92
C LEU A 105 -17.61 4.61 1.57
N LEU A 106 -16.50 5.33 1.68
CA LEU A 106 -15.27 4.85 2.30
C LEU A 106 -15.23 5.08 3.81
N ARG A 107 -16.07 5.98 4.34
CA ARG A 107 -16.11 6.35 5.78
C ARG A 107 -16.17 5.16 6.73
N PRO A 108 -16.96 4.09 6.49
CA PRO A 108 -17.00 2.93 7.40
C PRO A 108 -15.64 2.22 7.55
N PHE A 109 -14.72 2.41 6.60
CA PHE A 109 -13.37 1.84 6.64
C PHE A 109 -12.34 2.79 7.27
N ILE A 110 -12.63 4.09 7.36
CA ILE A 110 -11.76 5.10 7.97
C ILE A 110 -12.11 5.21 9.45
N ARG A 111 -11.32 4.55 10.29
CA ARG A 111 -11.44 4.59 11.75
C ARG A 111 -10.76 5.85 12.28
N GLY A 112 -11.49 6.98 12.34
CA GLY A 112 -10.96 8.28 12.73
C GLY A 112 -10.19 8.24 14.06
N GLU A 113 -10.72 7.50 15.03
CA GLU A 113 -10.12 7.30 16.35
C GLU A 113 -8.70 6.70 16.30
N VAL A 114 -8.40 5.88 15.28
CA VAL A 114 -7.05 5.32 15.08
C VAL A 114 -6.06 6.39 14.63
N PHE A 115 -6.50 7.38 13.87
CA PHE A 115 -5.62 8.44 13.36
C PHE A 115 -5.40 9.58 14.35
N ASP A 116 -6.29 9.73 15.34
CA ASP A 116 -6.19 10.74 16.40
C ASP A 116 -5.23 10.32 17.53
N ASP A 117 -5.02 9.02 17.73
CA ASP A 117 -4.07 8.48 18.71
C ASP A 117 -2.76 8.02 18.02
N PRO A 118 -1.60 8.68 18.27
CA PRO A 118 -0.31 8.29 17.69
C PRO A 118 0.13 6.86 18.00
N GLU A 119 -0.20 6.32 19.18
CA GLU A 119 0.15 4.94 19.55
C GLU A 119 -0.72 3.96 18.74
N ALA A 120 -2.04 4.17 18.71
CA ALA A 120 -2.95 3.36 17.92
C ALA A 120 -2.64 3.41 16.42
N LEU A 121 -2.29 4.58 15.89
CA LEU A 121 -1.91 4.75 14.48
C LEU A 121 -0.63 3.96 14.17
N PHE A 122 0.39 4.06 15.03
CA PHE A 122 1.64 3.33 14.85
C PHE A 122 1.38 1.82 14.81
N ASP A 123 0.60 1.29 15.75
CA ASP A 123 0.25 -0.13 15.80
C ASP A 123 -0.57 -0.59 14.58
N ALA A 124 -1.55 0.22 14.17
CA ALA A 124 -2.36 -0.07 13.00
C ALA A 124 -1.52 -0.08 11.71
N LEU A 125 -0.59 0.87 11.56
CA LEU A 125 0.34 0.93 10.43
C LEU A 125 1.27 -0.27 10.40
N LEU A 126 1.86 -0.66 11.54
CA LEU A 126 2.72 -1.84 11.60
C LEU A 126 1.95 -3.10 11.18
N LEU A 127 0.76 -3.30 11.75
CA LEU A 127 -0.08 -4.45 11.42
C LEU A 127 -0.49 -4.47 9.94
N ASP A 128 -0.84 -3.31 9.40
CA ASP A 128 -1.27 -3.18 8.02
C ASP A 128 -0.11 -3.42 7.03
N LEU A 129 1.07 -2.87 7.33
CA LEU A 129 2.29 -3.07 6.54
C LEU A 129 2.80 -4.52 6.62
N GLU A 130 2.72 -5.17 7.77
CA GLU A 130 3.02 -6.61 7.93
C GLU A 130 2.08 -7.46 7.06
N ARG A 131 0.83 -7.03 6.87
CA ARG A 131 -0.19 -7.72 6.07
C ARG A 131 -0.27 -7.24 4.61
N GLY A 132 0.60 -6.33 4.19
CA GLY A 132 0.62 -5.82 2.82
C GLY A 132 -0.60 -4.99 2.42
N GLY A 133 -1.21 -4.26 3.36
CA GLY A 133 -2.34 -3.35 3.07
C GLY A 133 -3.73 -3.96 3.23
N ALA A 134 -3.89 -4.93 4.14
CA ALA A 134 -5.16 -5.62 4.37
C ALA A 134 -6.28 -4.71 4.96
N SER A 135 -5.92 -3.52 5.47
CA SER A 135 -6.83 -2.57 6.09
C SER A 135 -7.08 -1.40 5.14
N PRO A 136 -8.20 -1.37 4.40
CA PRO A 136 -8.41 -0.41 3.32
C PRO A 136 -8.34 1.04 3.79
N GLY A 137 -8.82 1.36 4.99
CA GLY A 137 -8.75 2.73 5.51
C GLY A 137 -7.32 3.22 5.78
N ILE A 138 -6.46 2.37 6.34
CA ILE A 138 -5.05 2.68 6.56
C ILE A 138 -4.31 2.75 5.23
N MET A 139 -4.51 1.75 4.37
CA MET A 139 -3.88 1.68 3.05
C MET A 139 -4.20 2.90 2.19
N LEU A 140 -5.47 3.30 2.09
CA LEU A 140 -5.88 4.46 1.30
C LEU A 140 -5.29 5.77 1.84
N ALA A 141 -5.24 5.94 3.17
CA ALA A 141 -4.61 7.11 3.79
C ALA A 141 -3.10 7.15 3.47
N VAL A 142 -2.40 6.03 3.59
CA VAL A 142 -0.96 5.91 3.26
C VAL A 142 -0.69 6.17 1.79
N VAL A 143 -1.35 5.43 0.90
CA VAL A 143 -1.21 5.54 -0.57
C VAL A 143 -1.48 6.96 -1.04
N GLY A 144 -2.59 7.55 -0.59
CA GLY A 144 -2.97 8.92 -0.93
C GLY A 144 -2.00 9.97 -0.37
N ALA A 145 -1.49 9.78 0.84
CA ALA A 145 -0.48 10.67 1.41
C ALA A 145 0.83 10.66 0.60
N MET A 146 1.29 9.48 0.18
CA MET A 146 2.50 9.37 -0.65
C MET A 146 2.30 10.01 -2.04
N GLU A 147 1.10 9.90 -2.64
CA GLU A 147 0.75 10.59 -3.89
C GLU A 147 0.77 12.11 -3.72
N CYS A 148 0.12 12.63 -2.69
CA CYS A 148 0.11 14.06 -2.41
C CYS A 148 1.52 14.61 -2.16
N ILE A 149 2.35 13.88 -1.41
CA ILE A 149 3.76 14.26 -1.19
C ILE A 149 4.55 14.24 -2.50
N GLY A 150 4.40 13.19 -3.31
CA GLY A 150 5.06 13.10 -4.61
C GLY A 150 4.71 14.28 -5.50
N ALA A 151 3.41 14.59 -5.61
CA ALA A 151 2.93 15.75 -6.36
C ALA A 151 3.49 17.08 -5.80
N ALA A 152 3.44 17.28 -4.48
CA ALA A 152 3.91 18.52 -3.84
C ALA A 152 5.43 18.74 -3.96
N LEU A 153 6.21 17.66 -3.99
CA LEU A 153 7.67 17.72 -4.14
C LEU A 153 8.14 17.65 -5.60
N GLY A 154 7.25 17.42 -6.56
CA GLY A 154 7.61 17.16 -7.95
C GLY A 154 8.40 15.84 -8.13
N ARG A 155 8.16 14.86 -7.25
CA ARG A 155 8.85 13.56 -7.23
C ARG A 155 7.92 12.47 -7.75
N PRO A 156 8.30 11.71 -8.79
CA PRO A 156 7.48 10.62 -9.28
C PRO A 156 7.26 9.54 -8.22
N LEU A 157 6.01 9.08 -8.13
CA LEU A 157 5.66 7.95 -7.29
C LEU A 157 5.89 6.64 -8.06
N VAL A 158 6.73 5.78 -7.50
CA VAL A 158 7.04 4.47 -8.05
C VAL A 158 6.14 3.42 -7.44
N ARG A 159 5.48 2.62 -8.28
CA ARG A 159 4.64 1.49 -7.89
C ARG A 159 4.77 0.35 -8.88
N THR A 160 4.55 -0.87 -8.41
CA THR A 160 4.43 -2.02 -9.29
C THR A 160 3.08 -1.96 -9.98
N ALA A 161 3.05 -2.16 -11.31
CA ALA A 161 1.79 -2.22 -12.04
C ALA A 161 0.93 -3.38 -11.48
N PRO A 162 -0.38 -3.18 -11.25
CA PRO A 162 -1.25 -4.27 -10.83
C PRO A 162 -1.20 -5.38 -11.87
N SER A 163 -0.78 -6.57 -11.46
CA SER A 163 -0.72 -7.72 -12.37
C SER A 163 -2.14 -8.14 -12.73
N ALA A 164 -2.45 -8.20 -14.03
CA ALA A 164 -3.76 -8.58 -14.57
C ALA A 164 -4.17 -10.04 -14.23
N ALA A 165 -3.33 -10.80 -13.54
CA ALA A 165 -3.56 -12.20 -13.18
C ALA A 165 -4.78 -12.43 -12.26
N GLY A 166 -5.31 -11.40 -11.59
CA GLY A 166 -6.54 -11.48 -10.78
C GLY A 166 -7.85 -11.15 -11.52
N ALA A 167 -7.79 -10.56 -12.72
CA ALA A 167 -8.97 -10.03 -13.41
C ALA A 167 -9.76 -11.06 -14.24
N ARG A 168 -9.36 -12.35 -14.24
CA ARG A 168 -10.03 -13.43 -14.99
C ARG A 168 -11.12 -14.18 -14.23
N ALA A 169 -11.45 -13.80 -13.00
CA ALA A 169 -12.60 -14.36 -12.28
C ALA A 169 -13.85 -13.52 -12.54
N GLY A 170 -14.42 -13.62 -13.75
CA GLY A 170 -15.66 -12.89 -14.05
C GLY A 170 -16.08 -12.77 -15.52
N SER A 171 -15.42 -13.46 -16.47
CA SER A 171 -16.03 -13.61 -17.79
C SER A 171 -17.16 -14.64 -17.69
N PRO A 172 -18.43 -14.27 -17.92
CA PRO A 172 -19.49 -15.26 -18.07
C PRO A 172 -19.10 -16.11 -19.28
N ARG A 173 -19.00 -17.43 -19.09
CA ARG A 173 -18.86 -18.37 -20.21
C ARG A 173 -20.10 -18.21 -21.07
N GLY A 174 -19.98 -17.44 -22.15
CA GLY A 174 -20.96 -17.41 -23.22
C GLY A 174 -21.12 -18.83 -23.74
N SER A 175 -22.29 -19.43 -23.49
CA SER A 175 -22.70 -20.68 -24.10
C SER A 175 -23.08 -20.42 -25.56
N GLY A 176 -22.08 -20.10 -26.37
CA GLY A 176 -22.19 -20.14 -27.82
C GLY A 176 -21.87 -21.55 -28.30
N ARG A 177 -22.89 -22.39 -28.49
CA ARG A 177 -22.75 -23.59 -29.34
C ARG A 177 -23.84 -23.57 -30.40
N GLN A 178 -23.51 -22.89 -31.49
CA GLN A 178 -24.15 -22.98 -32.78
C GLN A 178 -23.28 -23.92 -33.64
N GLY A 179 -23.88 -24.96 -34.20
CA GLY A 179 -23.28 -25.85 -35.20
C GLY A 179 -24.42 -26.66 -35.83
N SER A 180 -24.95 -26.16 -36.95
CA SER A 180 -24.68 -26.68 -38.31
C SER A 180 -25.37 -28.02 -38.54
N GLN A 181 -26.61 -28.04 -39.05
CA GLN A 181 -26.92 -28.23 -40.49
C GLN A 181 -26.12 -29.37 -41.14
N GLY A 182 -26.83 -30.45 -41.44
CA GLY A 182 -26.48 -31.48 -42.41
C GLY A 182 -27.77 -32.05 -42.95
N GLY A 183 -28.26 -31.48 -44.05
CA GLY A 183 -29.34 -32.07 -44.86
C GLY A 183 -28.74 -32.79 -46.05
N GLN A 184 -29.26 -33.98 -46.39
CA GLN A 184 -29.37 -34.48 -47.76
C GLN A 184 -30.11 -35.83 -47.85
N GLY A 185 -31.13 -35.85 -48.73
CA GLY A 185 -31.62 -37.01 -49.50
C GLY A 185 -32.49 -38.03 -48.75
N GLY A 186 -33.65 -38.47 -49.22
CA GLY A 186 -34.21 -38.53 -50.57
C GLY A 186 -34.53 -39.99 -50.90
N GLN A 187 -35.71 -40.22 -51.52
CA GLN A 187 -36.27 -41.52 -51.99
C GLN A 187 -36.89 -42.39 -50.87
N GLY A 188 -38.03 -43.06 -51.00
CA GLY A 188 -38.87 -43.43 -52.15
C GLY A 188 -39.42 -44.85 -51.89
N GLY A 189 -40.68 -45.14 -52.26
CA GLY A 189 -41.28 -46.49 -52.26
C GLY A 189 -42.34 -46.69 -51.17
N GLN A 190 -43.65 -46.67 -51.48
CA GLN A 190 -44.48 -47.72 -52.08
C GLN A 190 -44.59 -49.03 -51.28
N GLY A 191 -45.83 -49.41 -50.99
CA GLY A 191 -46.29 -50.80 -51.05
C GLY A 191 -46.73 -51.43 -49.73
N GLY A 192 -48.02 -51.77 -49.63
CA GLY A 192 -48.57 -52.69 -48.62
C GLY A 192 -49.89 -52.24 -48.05
#